data_AF-A0A7W1I926-F1
#
_entry.id   AF-A0A7W1I926-F1
#
_cell.length_a   1.000
_cell.length_b   1.000
_cell.length_c   1.000
_cell.angle_alpha   90.00
_cell.angle_beta   90.00
_cell.angle_gamma   90.00
#
_symmetry.space_group_name_H-M   'P 1'
#
loop_
_entity.id
_entity.type
_entity.pdbx_description
1 polymer ?
#
loop_
_entity_poly.entity_id
_entity_poly.type
_entity_poly.pdbx_seq_one_letter_code
_entity_poly.pdbx_strand_id
1 'polypeptide(L)'
;MQALFAAVVVVAVGGLFYRSDPARSAPAVTVAIALAFGLAAAAPVLVRRLGLVEVIFLLGLVGVYDASAFLVGTGATRPWEGPVAGVAFMFAVTLAAAAVFVPPFDGVSPWLLGALAAATAPLGPAAADKLLGDGNARTPAVRRLDSLLVLGPLWAALAYALV
;
A
#
# COMPACT_ATOMS: atom_id res chain seq x y z
N MET A 1 2.60 13.21 14.31
CA MET A 1 3.29 13.05 13.00
C MET A 1 4.66 12.37 13.12
N GLN A 2 5.58 12.83 13.98
CA GLN A 2 6.93 12.25 14.10
C GLN A 2 6.96 10.74 14.45
N ALA A 3 6.05 10.27 15.31
CA ALA A 3 5.97 8.85 15.69
C ALA A 3 5.51 7.92 14.55
N LEU A 4 4.67 8.43 13.63
CA LEU A 4 4.14 7.65 12.50
C LEU A 4 5.22 7.49 11.42
N PHE A 5 5.95 8.58 11.16
CA PHE A 5 7.12 8.58 10.27
C PHE A 5 8.21 7.65 10.79
N ALA A 6 8.48 7.68 12.10
CA ALA A 6 9.41 6.76 12.75
C ALA A 6 8.96 5.30 12.62
N ALA A 7 7.67 4.98 12.78
CA ALA A 7 7.16 3.63 12.63
C ALA A 7 7.28 3.09 11.18
N VAL A 8 6.98 3.93 10.18
CA VAL A 8 7.12 3.57 8.77
C VAL A 8 8.59 3.36 8.39
N VAL A 9 9.48 4.25 8.86
CA VAL A 9 10.92 4.12 8.65
C VAL A 9 11.47 2.89 9.36
N VAL A 10 11.04 2.58 10.59
CA VAL A 10 11.48 1.40 11.34
C VAL A 10 11.05 0.09 10.66
N VAL A 11 9.86 0.03 10.07
CA VAL A 11 9.41 -1.16 9.31
C VAL A 11 10.15 -1.30 7.98
N ALA A 12 10.33 -0.20 7.26
CA ALA A 12 11.07 -0.19 5.99
C ALA A 12 12.56 -0.52 6.17
N VAL A 13 13.18 0.00 7.23
CA VAL A 13 14.59 -0.25 7.59
C VAL A 13 14.75 -1.66 8.19
N GLY A 14 13.86 -2.08 9.09
CA GLY A 14 13.91 -3.40 9.71
C GLY A 14 13.84 -4.56 8.70
N GLY A 15 13.06 -4.41 7.62
CA GLY A 15 13.02 -5.36 6.53
C GLY A 15 14.25 -5.34 5.60
N LEU A 16 14.94 -4.20 5.49
CA LEU A 16 16.11 -4.05 4.61
C LEU A 16 17.40 -4.64 5.20
N PHE A 17 17.50 -4.72 6.53
CA PHE A 17 18.72 -5.12 7.25
C PHE A 17 18.74 -6.58 7.72
N TYR A 18 17.77 -7.40 7.32
CA TYR A 18 17.71 -8.78 7.81
C TYR A 18 18.71 -9.71 7.12
N ARG A 19 19.90 -9.84 7.72
CA ARG A 19 20.84 -10.96 7.50
C ARG A 19 20.67 -11.97 8.63
N SER A 20 20.32 -13.19 8.28
CA SER A 20 19.82 -14.22 9.20
C SER A 20 20.90 -14.87 10.07
N ASP A 21 20.68 -14.89 11.39
CA ASP A 21 21.14 -15.94 12.30
C ASP A 21 19.89 -16.69 12.85
N PRO A 22 19.77 -18.02 12.71
CA PRO A 22 18.51 -18.76 12.87
C PRO A 22 17.99 -18.92 14.32
N ALA A 23 18.80 -18.68 15.36
CA ALA A 23 18.41 -18.96 16.75
C ALA A 23 17.83 -17.77 17.55
N ARG A 24 18.11 -16.52 17.13
CA ARG A 24 17.58 -15.29 17.79
C ARG A 24 16.48 -14.59 16.99
N SER A 25 16.15 -15.13 15.83
CA SER A 25 15.40 -14.47 14.75
C SER A 25 13.88 -14.65 14.81
N ALA A 26 13.37 -15.67 15.50
CA ALA A 26 11.95 -15.97 15.52
C ALA A 26 11.06 -14.84 16.10
N PRO A 27 11.31 -14.28 17.31
CA PRO A 27 10.45 -13.24 17.87
C PRO A 27 10.55 -11.91 17.11
N ALA A 28 11.75 -11.55 16.64
CA ALA A 28 11.94 -10.33 15.86
C ALA A 28 11.18 -10.36 14.53
N VAL A 29 11.19 -11.51 13.84
CA VAL A 29 10.45 -11.71 12.58
C VAL A 29 8.94 -11.67 12.83
N THR A 30 8.45 -12.33 13.89
CA THR A 30 7.02 -12.28 14.24
C THR A 30 6.57 -10.85 14.50
N VAL A 31 7.35 -10.07 15.25
CA VAL A 31 7.04 -8.65 15.52
C VAL A 31 7.09 -7.82 14.24
N ALA A 32 8.07 -8.02 13.37
CA ALA A 32 8.18 -7.29 12.11
C ALA A 32 6.98 -7.55 11.19
N ILE A 33 6.58 -8.81 11.01
CA ILE A 33 5.42 -9.20 10.21
C ILE A 33 4.14 -8.61 10.82
N ALA A 34 3.96 -8.73 12.14
CA ALA A 34 2.80 -8.18 12.84
C ALA A 34 2.69 -6.67 12.68
N LEU A 35 3.81 -5.94 12.80
CA LEU A 35 3.84 -4.49 12.61
C LEU A 35 3.54 -4.09 11.17
N ALA A 36 4.12 -4.78 10.19
CA ALA A 36 3.93 -4.44 8.78
C ALA A 36 2.46 -4.59 8.36
N PHE A 37 1.86 -5.76 8.61
CA PHE A 37 0.44 -5.99 8.27
C PHE A 37 -0.51 -5.25 9.20
N GLY A 38 -0.15 -5.03 10.47
CA GLY A 38 -0.91 -4.20 11.40
C GLY A 38 -1.01 -2.75 10.94
N LEU A 39 0.09 -2.16 10.46
CA LEU A 39 0.09 -0.82 9.89
C LEU A 39 -0.70 -0.74 8.57
N ALA A 40 -0.56 -1.75 7.71
CA ALA A 40 -1.33 -1.85 6.48
C ALA A 40 -2.85 -1.84 6.76
N ALA A 41 -3.29 -2.65 7.74
CA ALA A 41 -4.68 -2.72 8.17
C ALA A 41 -5.15 -1.45 8.90
N ALA A 42 -4.28 -0.79 9.66
CA ALA A 42 -4.60 0.45 10.37
C ALA A 42 -4.72 1.66 9.45
N ALA A 43 -4.04 1.67 8.29
CA ALA A 43 -3.98 2.82 7.41
C ALA A 43 -5.37 3.33 6.94
N PRO A 44 -6.30 2.50 6.44
CA PRO A 44 -7.66 2.97 6.11
C PRO A 44 -8.40 3.56 7.32
N VAL A 45 -8.18 3.00 8.52
CA VAL A 45 -8.79 3.51 9.76
C VAL A 45 -8.22 4.89 10.13
N LEU A 46 -6.91 5.10 9.95
CA LEU A 46 -6.26 6.39 10.16
C LEU A 46 -6.75 7.43 9.15
N VAL A 47 -6.87 7.06 7.87
CA VAL A 47 -7.37 7.94 6.80
C VAL A 47 -8.85 8.27 7.01
N ARG A 48 -9.67 7.35 7.51
CA ARG A 48 -11.08 7.59 7.81
C ARG A 48 -11.31 8.76 8.79
N ARG A 49 -10.31 9.10 9.61
CA ARG A 49 -10.36 10.26 10.52
C ARG A 49 -10.24 11.60 9.80
N LEU A 50 -9.65 11.63 8.60
CA LEU A 50 -9.60 12.83 7.74
C LEU A 50 -10.96 13.05 7.06
N GLY A 51 -11.59 11.96 6.62
CA GLY A 51 -12.96 11.99 6.13
C GLY A 51 -13.37 10.69 5.44
N LEU A 52 -14.62 10.63 4.98
CA LEU A 52 -15.16 9.46 4.29
C LEU A 52 -14.66 9.38 2.84
N VAL A 53 -14.52 10.52 2.17
CA VAL A 53 -14.12 10.57 0.75
C VAL A 53 -12.66 10.13 0.60
N GLU A 54 -11.80 10.48 1.55
CA GLU A 54 -10.38 10.15 1.58
C GLU A 54 -10.14 8.65 1.70
N VAL A 55 -10.87 7.99 2.62
CA VAL A 55 -10.75 6.54 2.76
C VAL A 55 -11.33 5.80 1.57
N ILE A 56 -12.43 6.30 0.98
CA ILE A 56 -13.00 5.74 -0.24
C ILE A 56 -12.02 5.90 -1.40
N PHE A 57 -11.31 7.03 -1.48
CA PHE A 57 -10.30 7.25 -2.51
C PHE A 57 -9.12 6.29 -2.36
N LEU A 58 -8.55 6.13 -1.15
CA LEU A 58 -7.49 5.16 -0.89
C LEU A 58 -7.93 3.73 -1.24
N LEU A 59 -9.07 3.29 -0.71
CA LEU A 59 -9.58 1.94 -0.97
C LEU A 59 -10.00 1.74 -2.43
N GLY A 60 -10.47 2.80 -3.09
CA GLY A 60 -10.81 2.82 -4.51
C GLY A 60 -9.57 2.65 -5.39
N LEU A 61 -8.47 3.36 -5.08
CA LEU A 61 -7.20 3.17 -5.77
C LEU A 61 -6.69 1.73 -5.63
N VAL A 62 -6.66 1.21 -4.40
CA VAL A 62 -6.25 -0.17 -4.12
C VAL A 62 -7.14 -1.17 -4.87
N GLY A 63 -8.46 -1.01 -4.76
CA GLY A 63 -9.42 -1.88 -5.41
C GLY A 63 -9.31 -1.86 -6.94
N VAL A 64 -9.15 -0.69 -7.54
CA VAL A 64 -8.98 -0.58 -9.00
C VAL A 64 -7.66 -1.20 -9.46
N TYR A 65 -6.60 -1.02 -8.68
CA TYR A 65 -5.30 -1.61 -8.96
C TYR A 65 -5.37 -3.13 -8.91
N ASP A 66 -5.87 -3.71 -7.82
CA ASP A 66 -5.93 -5.16 -7.66
C ASP A 66 -6.87 -5.79 -8.71
N ALA A 67 -8.02 -5.16 -8.99
CA ALA A 67 -8.97 -5.65 -9.99
C ALA A 67 -8.39 -5.62 -11.40
N SER A 68 -7.76 -4.52 -11.81
CA SER A 68 -7.21 -4.41 -13.16
C SER A 68 -5.90 -5.19 -13.32
N ALA A 69 -5.06 -5.28 -12.29
CA ALA A 69 -3.88 -6.13 -12.28
C ALA A 69 -4.27 -7.61 -12.41
N PHE A 70 -5.36 -8.05 -11.78
CA PHE A 70 -5.92 -9.37 -11.98
C PHE A 70 -6.47 -9.55 -13.40
N LEU A 71 -7.41 -8.69 -13.83
CA LEU A 71 -8.09 -8.82 -15.12
C LEU A 71 -7.15 -8.81 -16.33
N VAL A 72 -6.12 -7.94 -16.30
CA VAL A 72 -5.13 -7.88 -17.38
C VAL A 72 -4.01 -8.90 -17.16
N GLY A 73 -3.67 -9.21 -15.91
CA GLY A 73 -2.66 -10.22 -15.59
C GLY A 73 -3.09 -11.64 -15.94
N THR A 74 -4.39 -11.96 -15.89
CA THR A 74 -4.91 -13.27 -16.29
C THR A 74 -4.77 -13.47 -17.80
N GLY A 75 -3.81 -14.30 -18.21
CA GLY A 75 -3.51 -14.56 -19.63
C GLY A 75 -2.46 -13.61 -20.22
N ALA A 76 -1.83 -12.77 -19.41
CA ALA A 76 -0.71 -11.95 -19.81
C ALA A 76 0.48 -12.79 -20.29
N THR A 77 1.21 -12.28 -21.29
CA THR A 77 2.44 -12.95 -21.76
C THR A 77 3.61 -12.64 -20.83
N ARG A 78 3.59 -11.45 -20.20
CA ARG A 78 4.64 -11.00 -19.28
C ARG A 78 4.07 -10.66 -17.90
N PRO A 79 4.81 -10.94 -16.83
CA PRO A 79 4.33 -10.77 -15.45
C PRO A 79 4.08 -9.30 -15.05
N TRP A 80 4.58 -8.32 -15.81
CA TRP A 80 4.41 -6.91 -15.52
C TRP A 80 3.16 -6.28 -16.14
N GLU A 81 2.50 -6.96 -17.09
CA GLU A 81 1.34 -6.41 -17.80
C GLU A 81 0.19 -6.07 -16.85
N GLY A 82 -0.08 -6.95 -15.88
CA GLY A 82 -1.06 -6.71 -14.82
C GLY A 82 -0.75 -5.46 -13.98
N PRO A 83 0.41 -5.39 -13.28
CA PRO A 83 0.78 -4.21 -12.48
C PRO A 83 0.76 -2.89 -13.26
N VAL A 84 1.20 -2.89 -14.52
CA VAL A 84 1.19 -1.68 -15.35
C VAL A 84 -0.24 -1.23 -15.69
N ALA A 85 -1.14 -2.18 -15.98
CA ALA A 85 -2.55 -1.86 -16.15
C ALA A 85 -3.14 -1.29 -14.85
N GLY A 86 -2.82 -1.91 -13.71
CA GLY A 86 -3.13 -1.41 -12.37
C GLY A 86 -2.83 0.07 -12.19
N VAL A 87 -1.59 0.44 -12.47
CA VAL A 87 -1.10 1.82 -12.38
C VAL A 87 -1.85 2.76 -13.35
N ALA A 88 -2.10 2.32 -14.58
CA ALA A 88 -2.85 3.12 -15.55
C ALA A 88 -4.29 3.43 -15.06
N PHE A 89 -4.98 2.44 -14.49
CA PHE A 89 -6.33 2.65 -13.93
C PHE A 89 -6.31 3.54 -12.68
N MET A 90 -5.29 3.46 -11.83
CA MET A 90 -5.11 4.39 -10.70
C MET A 90 -5.04 5.85 -11.18
N PHE A 91 -4.35 6.14 -12.29
CA PHE A 91 -4.32 7.49 -12.86
C PHE A 91 -5.69 7.96 -13.33
N ALA A 92 -6.51 7.08 -13.90
CA ALA A 92 -7.88 7.42 -14.29
C ALA A 92 -8.75 7.77 -13.07
N VAL A 93 -8.66 6.99 -11.99
CA VAL A 93 -9.36 7.30 -10.72
C VAL A 93 -8.84 8.59 -10.11
N THR A 94 -7.53 8.84 -10.19
CA THR A 94 -6.90 10.09 -9.71
C THR A 94 -7.37 11.30 -10.50
N LEU A 95 -7.47 11.19 -11.82
CA LEU A 95 -8.00 12.24 -12.68
C LEU A 95 -9.46 12.54 -12.32
N ALA A 96 -10.28 11.52 -12.08
CA ALA A 96 -11.65 11.69 -11.62
C ALA A 96 -11.71 12.37 -10.25
N ALA A 97 -10.83 11.99 -9.30
CA ALA A 97 -10.66 12.66 -8.02
C ALA A 97 -10.36 14.15 -8.18
N ALA A 98 -9.36 14.48 -9.02
CA ALA A 98 -8.93 15.84 -9.28
C ALA A 98 -9.99 16.70 -9.99
N ALA A 99 -10.85 16.10 -10.82
CA ALA A 99 -11.86 16.82 -11.57
C ALA A 99 -13.19 17.00 -10.81
N VAL A 100 -13.54 16.06 -9.94
CA VAL A 100 -14.90 15.96 -9.37
C VAL A 100 -14.95 16.19 -7.85
N PHE A 101 -13.90 15.84 -7.10
CA PHE A 101 -13.96 15.75 -5.63
C PHE A 101 -13.33 16.96 -4.93
N VAL A 102 -13.85 18.14 -5.26
CA VAL A 102 -13.49 19.42 -4.63
C VAL A 102 -14.69 19.93 -3.83
N PRO A 103 -14.65 19.97 -2.48
CA PRO A 103 -13.71 19.39 -1.49
C PRO A 103 -13.91 17.87 -1.25
N PRO A 104 -13.01 17.12 -0.56
CA PRO A 104 -11.87 17.57 0.28
C PRO A 104 -10.51 17.65 -0.43
N PHE A 105 -10.41 17.25 -1.70
CA PHE A 105 -9.15 17.29 -2.43
C PHE A 105 -8.98 18.63 -3.14
N ASP A 106 -8.13 19.49 -2.59
CA ASP A 106 -7.86 20.80 -3.17
C ASP A 106 -6.51 20.82 -3.92
N GLY A 107 -6.49 21.56 -5.03
CA GLY A 107 -5.29 21.83 -5.83
C GLY A 107 -4.57 20.57 -6.31
N VAL A 108 -3.34 20.36 -5.82
CA VAL A 108 -2.43 19.29 -6.28
C VAL A 108 -2.54 18.02 -5.41
N SER A 109 -3.29 18.06 -4.30
CA SER A 109 -3.40 16.92 -3.37
C SER A 109 -3.82 15.58 -4.00
N PRO A 110 -4.84 15.50 -4.91
CA PRO A 110 -5.22 14.20 -5.48
C PRO A 110 -4.11 13.66 -6.39
N TRP A 111 -3.38 14.53 -7.09
CA TRP A 111 -2.25 14.13 -7.94
C TRP A 111 -1.08 13.57 -7.12
N LEU A 112 -0.74 14.19 -5.99
CA LEU A 112 0.32 13.68 -5.11
C LEU A 112 -0.05 12.31 -4.52
N LEU A 113 -1.28 12.18 -4.04
CA LEU A 113 -1.80 10.94 -3.45
C LEU A 113 -1.93 9.81 -4.49
N GLY A 114 -2.40 10.12 -5.69
CA GLY A 114 -2.48 9.18 -6.80
C GLY A 114 -1.12 8.76 -7.35
N ALA A 115 -0.18 9.71 -7.50
CA ALA A 115 1.19 9.41 -7.92
C ALA A 115 1.92 8.54 -6.88
N LEU A 116 1.75 8.83 -5.59
CA LEU A 116 2.27 7.97 -4.53
C LEU A 116 1.67 6.56 -4.62
N ALA A 117 0.36 6.44 -4.86
CA ALA A 117 -0.30 5.16 -5.04
C ALA A 117 0.25 4.35 -6.21
N ALA A 118 0.37 4.98 -7.37
CA ALA A 118 0.96 4.38 -8.57
C ALA A 118 2.40 3.87 -8.33
N ALA A 119 3.20 4.61 -7.56
CA ALA A 119 4.58 4.23 -7.28
C ALA A 119 4.72 3.10 -6.25
N THR A 120 3.80 3.00 -5.29
CA THR A 120 3.99 2.17 -4.10
C THR A 120 3.07 0.95 -4.01
N ALA A 121 1.89 0.97 -4.62
CA ALA A 121 0.99 -0.20 -4.62
C ALA A 121 1.63 -1.45 -5.27
N PRO A 122 2.36 -1.35 -6.40
CA PRO A 122 3.00 -2.53 -7.00
C PRO A 122 4.11 -3.15 -6.15
N LEU A 123 4.69 -2.37 -5.21
CA LEU A 123 5.74 -2.84 -4.33
C LEU A 123 5.20 -3.70 -3.17
N GLY A 124 3.90 -3.58 -2.89
CA GLY A 124 3.21 -4.27 -1.81
C GLY A 124 3.32 -5.80 -1.86
N PRO A 125 2.88 -6.46 -2.94
CA PRO A 125 2.99 -7.91 -3.09
C PRO A 125 4.43 -8.43 -2.99
N ALA A 126 5.40 -7.73 -3.60
CA ALA A 126 6.80 -8.11 -3.52
C ALA A 126 7.38 -7.97 -2.09
N ALA A 127 6.92 -6.97 -1.33
CA ALA A 127 7.28 -6.80 0.07
C ALA A 127 6.65 -7.90 0.95
N ALA A 128 5.40 -8.29 0.68
CA ALA A 128 4.72 -9.39 1.37
C ALA A 128 5.45 -10.72 1.16
N ASP A 129 5.85 -11.05 -0.08
CA ASP A 129 6.61 -12.26 -0.39
C ASP A 129 7.93 -12.35 0.38
N LYS A 130 8.66 -11.22 0.44
CA LYS A 130 9.92 -11.15 1.20
C LYS A 130 9.71 -11.29 2.70
N LEU A 131 8.66 -10.69 3.26
CA LEU A 131 8.35 -10.77 4.69
C LEU A 131 7.89 -12.17 5.11
N LEU A 132 7.12 -12.85 4.26
CA LEU A 132 6.61 -14.19 4.54
C LEU A 132 7.66 -15.28 4.28
N GLY A 133 8.68 -15.00 3.47
CA GLY A 133 9.75 -15.94 3.13
C GLY A 133 9.32 -17.06 2.17
N ASP A 134 8.01 -17.26 1.97
CA ASP A 134 7.44 -18.19 1.01
C ASP A 134 6.22 -17.56 0.33
N GLY A 135 6.35 -17.29 -0.98
CA GLY A 135 5.29 -16.75 -1.83
C GLY A 135 4.06 -17.64 -1.91
N ASN A 136 4.22 -18.95 -1.72
CA ASN A 136 3.16 -19.96 -1.82
C ASN A 136 2.53 -20.31 -0.46
N ALA A 137 2.97 -19.69 0.63
CA ALA A 137 2.39 -19.92 1.93
C ALA A 137 0.89 -19.55 1.93
N ARG A 138 0.04 -20.45 2.43
CA ARG A 138 -1.41 -20.23 2.51
C ARG A 138 -1.76 -19.15 3.55
N THR A 139 -1.73 -17.90 3.12
CA THR A 139 -1.96 -16.70 3.95
C THR A 139 -3.06 -15.78 3.38
N PRO A 140 -4.26 -16.30 3.04
CA PRO A 140 -5.23 -15.59 2.20
C PRO A 140 -5.75 -14.28 2.79
N ALA A 141 -5.84 -14.15 4.11
CA ALA A 141 -6.26 -12.91 4.76
C ALA A 141 -5.20 -11.80 4.61
N VAL A 142 -3.94 -12.19 4.78
CA VAL A 142 -2.77 -11.30 4.70
C VAL A 142 -2.57 -10.81 3.27
N ARG A 143 -2.75 -11.70 2.29
CA ARG A 143 -2.64 -11.40 0.85
C ARG A 143 -3.62 -10.33 0.36
N ARG A 144 -4.72 -10.10 1.05
CA ARG A 144 -5.67 -9.01 0.75
C ARG A 144 -5.15 -7.63 1.15
N LEU A 145 -4.08 -7.58 1.94
CA LEU A 145 -3.44 -6.35 2.41
C LEU A 145 -2.13 -6.06 1.67
N ASP A 146 -1.72 -6.90 0.72
CA ASP A 146 -0.43 -6.80 0.06
C ASP A 146 -0.25 -5.42 -0.60
N SER A 147 -1.21 -4.97 -1.40
CA SER A 147 -1.21 -3.65 -2.03
C SER A 147 -1.21 -2.48 -1.03
N LEU A 148 -1.80 -2.68 0.16
CA LEU A 148 -1.80 -1.71 1.26
C LEU A 148 -0.52 -1.73 2.11
N LEU A 149 0.31 -2.76 1.99
CA LEU A 149 1.47 -2.97 2.86
C LEU A 149 2.46 -1.80 2.84
N VAL A 150 2.76 -1.32 1.64
CA VAL A 150 3.64 -0.16 1.43
C VAL A 150 2.82 1.11 1.24
N LEU A 151 1.75 1.02 0.44
CA LEU A 151 0.90 2.16 0.11
C LEU A 151 0.22 2.75 1.34
N GLY A 152 -0.47 1.93 2.13
CA GLY A 152 -1.33 2.41 3.21
C GLY A 152 -0.64 3.36 4.19
N PRO A 153 0.49 2.97 4.80
CA PRO A 153 1.20 3.81 5.76
C PRO A 153 1.72 5.12 5.14
N LEU A 154 2.29 5.04 3.92
CA LEU A 154 2.84 6.21 3.23
C LEU A 154 1.73 7.17 2.79
N TRP A 155 0.63 6.63 2.28
CA TRP A 155 -0.52 7.40 1.85
C TRP A 155 -1.19 8.09 3.03
N ALA A 156 -1.40 7.37 4.14
CA ALA A 156 -1.91 7.98 5.36
C ALA A 156 -0.98 9.12 5.84
N ALA A 157 0.33 8.88 5.91
CA ALA A 157 1.29 9.91 6.32
C ALA A 157 1.23 11.16 5.42
N LEU A 158 1.16 10.98 4.10
CA LEU A 158 1.05 12.08 3.13
C LEU A 158 -0.30 12.81 3.26
N ALA A 159 -1.40 12.08 3.36
CA ALA A 159 -2.73 12.67 3.52
C ALA A 159 -2.84 13.54 4.78
N TYR A 160 -2.29 13.08 5.91
CA TYR A 160 -2.22 13.89 7.13
C TYR A 160 -1.34 15.13 6.97
N ALA A 161 -0.33 15.13 6.09
CA ALA A 161 0.54 16.27 5.86
C ALA A 161 -0.04 17.30 4.88
N LEU A 162 -1.07 16.93 4.12
CA LEU A 162 -1.75 17.79 3.14
C LEU A 162 -3.02 18.45 3.70
N VAL A 163 -3.49 18.04 4.88
CA VAL A 163 -4.62 18.61 5.63
C VAL A 163 -4.10 19.48 6.76
#